data_AF-A0A5C7ILH6-F1
#
_entry.id   AF-A0A5C7ILH6-F1
#
_cell.length_a   1.000
_cell.length_b   1.000
_cell.length_c   1.000
_cell.angle_alpha   90.00
_cell.angle_beta   90.00
_cell.angle_gamma   90.00
#
_symmetry.space_group_name_H-M   'P 1'
#
loop_
_entity.id
_entity.type
_entity.pdbx_description
1 polymer ?
#
loop_
_entity_poly.entity_id
_entity_poly.type
_entity_poly.pdbx_seq_one_letter_code
_entity_poly.pdbx_strand_id
1 'polypeptide(L)'
;MQDDRYSKYIGMLAIVPMTYGRHVPIISDRYVDKEFGTGVLKISPGHDHNDYLLARKLGLPILNVMNKDGTLNEVAGLFCGLDRFEARKKLWSDLEETGLGVKKEPHTLRVPRSQRGGEVIEPLVSKQWFVTMEPLAEKALRAVEKGELTILPERFEKIYNHWLSNIKDWCISRQLWWGHRLPVWYIVGKDCEEEYIVAKSADEALEKAQKKYGRDVEISQDPDVLDTWFSSALWPFSTLGWPDVSADDLKKFYPTTMLETGHDILFFWVARMVMMGIEFTGTVPFSYVYLHGLIRDAQGRKMSKTLGNVIDPLDTIKEFGTDALRFTLALGTAGQDLNLSTERLTSNKAFTNKLWNAGKFILQNLPSQTDASSWETILAYKIDYLTNEEEQNIHGFKNFGLAKSSAM
;
A
#
# COMPACT_ATOMS: atom_id res chain seq x y z
N MET A 1 -4.89 -0.47 34.48
CA MET A 1 -4.65 -0.92 35.86
C MET A 1 -3.79 0.15 36.52
N GLN A 2 -4.00 0.42 37.79
CA GLN A 2 -3.27 1.45 38.52
C GLN A 2 -1.95 0.84 39.02
N ASP A 3 -0.82 1.53 38.83
CA ASP A 3 0.47 1.14 39.39
C ASP A 3 0.64 1.81 40.76
N ASP A 4 0.55 1.01 41.82
CA ASP A 4 0.60 1.50 43.20
C ASP A 4 1.94 2.17 43.53
N ARG A 5 3.04 1.81 42.84
CA ARG A 5 4.36 2.40 43.04
C ARG A 5 4.38 3.91 42.76
N TYR A 6 3.56 4.35 41.79
CA TYR A 6 3.56 5.73 41.29
C TYR A 6 2.24 6.49 41.53
N SER A 7 1.23 5.84 42.12
CA SER A 7 -0.09 6.43 42.33
C SER A 7 -0.07 7.76 43.09
N LYS A 8 0.85 7.92 44.03
CA LYS A 8 1.04 9.16 44.80
C LYS A 8 1.55 10.36 43.98
N TYR A 9 2.07 10.14 42.78
CA TYR A 9 2.60 11.21 41.92
C TYR A 9 1.63 11.65 40.83
N ILE A 10 0.51 10.94 40.63
CA ILE A 10 -0.48 11.29 39.61
C ILE A 10 -1.06 12.68 39.93
N GLY A 11 -1.09 13.56 38.93
CA GLY A 11 -1.52 14.95 39.08
C GLY A 11 -0.43 15.92 39.55
N MET A 12 0.74 15.42 39.96
CA MET A 12 1.92 16.26 40.21
C MET A 12 2.61 16.64 38.89
N LEU A 13 3.56 17.57 39.00
CA LEU A 13 4.41 17.99 37.89
C LEU A 13 5.82 17.41 38.03
N ALA A 14 6.38 16.91 36.94
CA ALA A 14 7.78 16.53 36.84
C ALA A 14 8.56 17.61 36.08
N ILE A 15 9.78 17.91 36.53
CA ILE A 15 10.70 18.79 35.82
C ILE A 15 11.40 17.98 34.74
N VAL A 16 11.37 18.46 33.50
CA VAL A 16 12.07 17.83 32.38
C VAL A 16 13.56 18.23 32.43
N PRO A 17 14.48 17.26 32.49
CA PRO A 17 15.92 17.53 32.50
C PRO A 17 16.36 18.39 31.30
N MET A 18 17.37 19.22 31.49
CA MET A 18 18.03 20.01 30.42
C MET A 18 17.12 20.96 29.62
N THR A 19 15.94 21.33 30.16
CA THR A 19 14.97 22.21 29.49
C THR A 19 14.64 23.47 30.30
N TYR A 20 15.61 23.97 31.07
CA TYR A 20 15.46 25.20 31.89
C TYR A 20 14.21 25.21 32.79
N GLY A 21 13.85 24.05 33.37
CA GLY A 21 12.73 23.97 34.31
C GLY A 21 11.36 23.80 33.67
N ARG A 22 11.25 23.27 32.45
CA ARG A 22 9.95 22.89 31.87
C ARG A 22 9.27 21.84 32.75
N HIS A 23 8.00 22.04 33.05
CA HIS A 23 7.20 21.12 33.84
C HIS A 23 6.26 20.31 32.92
N VAL A 24 6.07 19.03 33.24
CA VAL A 24 5.11 18.14 32.56
C VAL A 24 4.23 17.44 33.58
N PRO A 25 2.93 17.25 33.31
CA PRO A 25 2.05 16.55 34.23
C PRO A 25 2.34 15.05 34.26
N ILE A 26 2.22 14.45 35.44
CA ILE A 26 2.25 13.00 35.62
C ILE A 26 0.81 12.49 35.53
N ILE A 27 0.54 11.67 34.51
CA ILE A 27 -0.78 11.13 34.21
C ILE A 27 -0.76 9.59 34.24
N SER A 28 -1.93 8.99 34.44
CA SER A 28 -2.12 7.55 34.35
C SER A 28 -2.90 7.21 33.08
N ASP A 29 -2.40 6.30 32.27
CA ASP A 29 -3.11 5.76 31.10
C ASP A 29 -2.89 4.23 30.99
N ARG A 30 -3.88 3.53 30.43
CA ARG A 30 -3.81 2.06 30.24
C ARG A 30 -2.85 1.64 29.13
N TYR A 31 -2.42 2.59 28.29
CA TYR A 31 -1.40 2.40 27.27
C TYR A 31 -0.02 2.01 27.84
N VAL A 32 0.25 2.36 29.10
CA VAL A 32 1.54 2.08 29.76
C VAL A 32 1.63 0.61 30.19
N ASP A 33 2.70 -0.07 29.77
CA ASP A 33 3.09 -1.37 30.33
C ASP A 33 3.88 -1.16 31.63
N LYS A 34 3.29 -1.55 32.76
CA LYS A 34 3.90 -1.42 34.10
C LYS A 34 5.09 -2.34 34.32
N GLU A 35 5.21 -3.43 33.56
CA GLU A 35 6.29 -4.42 33.69
C GLU A 35 7.51 -4.03 32.83
N PHE A 36 7.34 -3.12 31.86
CA PHE A 36 8.42 -2.66 31.01
C PHE A 36 9.18 -1.48 31.62
N GLY A 37 10.52 -1.61 31.71
CA GLY A 37 11.39 -0.57 32.24
C GLY A 37 11.03 -0.19 33.68
N THR A 38 10.71 1.08 33.92
CA THR A 38 10.27 1.57 35.24
C THR A 38 8.76 1.50 35.44
N GLY A 39 7.97 1.15 34.41
CA GLY A 39 6.52 1.34 34.42
C GLY A 39 6.07 2.80 34.24
N VAL A 40 7.00 3.71 33.91
CA VAL A 40 6.73 5.12 33.58
C VAL A 40 7.42 5.46 32.26
N LEU A 41 6.67 5.99 31.29
CA LEU A 41 7.21 6.37 29.98
C LEU A 41 7.07 7.87 29.72
N LYS A 42 8.00 8.42 28.93
CA LYS A 42 7.93 9.81 28.46
C LYS A 42 6.93 9.92 27.30
N ILE A 43 6.09 10.94 27.31
CA ILE A 43 5.17 11.24 26.21
C ILE A 43 5.73 12.42 25.41
N SER A 44 6.00 12.21 24.11
CA SER A 44 6.65 13.15 23.19
C SER A 44 5.79 13.39 21.94
N PRO A 45 4.66 14.12 22.05
CA PRO A 45 3.61 14.13 21.02
C PRO A 45 4.02 14.66 19.65
N GLY A 46 5.07 15.48 19.57
CA GLY A 46 5.59 15.98 18.30
C GLY A 46 6.37 14.94 17.49
N HIS A 47 6.74 13.81 18.10
CA HIS A 47 7.75 12.87 17.58
C HIS A 47 7.42 11.39 17.76
N ASP A 48 6.21 11.05 18.24
CA ASP A 48 5.72 9.67 18.27
C ASP A 48 4.21 9.65 18.00
N HIS A 49 3.75 8.66 17.22
CA HIS A 49 2.36 8.59 16.79
C HIS A 49 1.40 8.27 17.93
N ASN A 50 1.76 7.35 18.82
CA ASN A 50 0.90 6.98 19.95
C ASN A 50 0.83 8.13 20.96
N ASP A 51 1.98 8.77 21.21
CA ASP A 51 2.05 9.96 22.07
C ASP A 51 1.23 11.13 21.50
N TYR A 52 1.24 11.32 20.17
CA TYR A 52 0.41 12.31 19.48
C TYR A 52 -1.08 12.06 19.74
N LEU A 53 -1.55 10.82 19.52
CA LEU A 53 -2.95 10.46 19.73
C LEU A 53 -3.38 10.62 21.19
N LEU A 54 -2.52 10.20 22.12
CA LEU A 54 -2.77 10.34 23.55
C LEU A 54 -2.83 11.83 23.96
N ALA A 55 -1.91 12.64 23.46
CA ALA A 55 -1.90 14.07 23.70
C ALA A 55 -3.15 14.77 23.15
N ARG A 56 -3.58 14.41 21.94
CA ARG A 56 -4.83 14.93 21.36
C ARG A 56 -6.05 14.58 22.21
N LYS A 57 -6.12 13.34 22.72
CA LYS A 57 -7.21 12.88 23.59
C LYS A 57 -7.25 13.63 24.92
N LEU A 58 -6.09 13.96 25.48
CA LEU A 58 -5.95 14.58 26.80
C LEU A 58 -5.76 16.11 26.76
N GLY A 59 -5.68 16.71 25.58
CA GLY A 59 -5.41 18.13 25.41
C GLY A 59 -4.00 18.56 25.81
N LEU A 60 -3.01 17.67 25.69
CA LEU A 60 -1.61 17.98 26.02
C LEU A 60 -0.94 18.81 24.91
N PRO A 61 0.00 19.71 25.25
CA PRO A 61 0.72 20.50 24.28
C PRO A 61 1.59 19.62 23.37
N ILE A 62 1.57 19.92 22.08
CA ILE A 62 2.35 19.23 21.05
C ILE A 62 3.53 20.11 20.68
N LEU A 63 4.73 19.68 21.08
CA LEU A 63 5.97 20.40 20.81
C LEU A 63 6.81 19.66 19.78
N ASN A 64 7.19 20.35 18.71
CA ASN A 64 8.15 19.87 17.73
C ASN A 64 9.54 20.47 18.04
N VAL A 65 10.53 19.61 18.27
CA VAL A 65 11.93 20.03 18.53
C VAL A 65 12.83 19.92 17.30
N MET A 66 12.33 19.47 16.15
CA MET A 66 13.13 19.16 14.97
C MET A 66 12.75 20.01 13.76
N ASN A 67 13.77 20.44 13.01
CA ASN A 67 13.64 21.00 11.67
C ASN A 67 13.50 19.90 10.62
N LYS A 68 13.11 20.27 9.39
CA LYS A 68 12.91 19.30 8.30
C LYS A 68 14.19 18.60 7.84
N ASP A 69 15.37 19.18 8.12
CA ASP A 69 16.67 18.60 7.80
C ASP A 69 17.21 17.65 8.89
N GLY A 70 16.46 17.45 9.98
CA GLY A 70 16.86 16.61 11.09
C GLY A 70 17.71 17.30 12.16
N THR A 71 17.97 18.61 12.02
CA THR A 71 18.57 19.43 13.08
C THR A 71 17.54 19.82 14.13
N LEU A 72 17.99 20.15 15.34
CA LEU A 72 17.11 20.61 16.41
C LEU A 72 16.84 22.12 16.33
N ASN A 73 15.61 22.53 16.62
CA ASN A 73 15.18 23.93 16.61
C ASN A 73 15.26 24.56 18.01
N GLU A 74 14.80 25.81 18.15
CA GLU A 74 14.85 26.60 19.38
C GLU A 74 14.14 25.94 20.57
N VAL A 75 13.13 25.11 20.33
CA VAL A 75 12.39 24.37 21.38
C VAL A 75 13.31 23.37 22.11
N ALA A 76 14.37 22.90 21.45
CA ALA A 76 15.38 22.04 22.06
C ALA A 76 16.35 22.78 23.00
N GLY A 77 16.28 24.11 23.09
CA GLY A 77 17.09 24.92 23.99
C GLY A 77 18.59 24.74 23.76
N LEU A 78 19.29 24.17 24.75
CA LEU A 78 20.74 23.95 24.75
C LEU A 78 21.27 23.13 23.57
N PHE A 79 20.40 22.37 22.91
CA PHE A 79 20.77 21.49 21.79
C PHE A 79 20.34 22.06 20.43
N CYS A 80 19.81 23.29 20.38
CA CYS A 80 19.43 23.95 19.15
C CYS A 80 20.60 24.01 18.16
N GLY A 81 20.33 23.72 16.89
CA GLY A 81 21.30 23.72 15.79
C GLY A 81 22.09 22.42 15.61
N LEU A 82 22.05 21.49 16.56
CA LEU A 82 22.74 20.19 16.44
C LEU A 82 21.94 19.20 15.58
N ASP A 83 22.63 18.30 14.88
CA ASP A 83 21.99 17.12 14.29
C ASP A 83 21.42 16.22 15.40
N ARG A 84 20.27 15.59 15.13
CA ARG A 84 19.56 14.74 16.11
C ARG A 84 20.40 13.63 16.74
N PHE A 85 21.35 13.03 16.00
CA PHE A 85 22.19 11.95 16.56
C PHE A 85 23.32 12.52 17.41
N GLU A 86 23.86 13.67 17.02
CA GLU A 86 24.86 14.40 17.81
C GLU A 86 24.23 14.92 19.11
N ALA A 87 23.06 15.54 19.01
CA ALA A 87 22.28 16.00 20.16
C ALA A 87 21.96 14.87 21.13
N ARG A 88 21.60 13.67 20.62
CA ARG A 88 21.36 12.49 21.46
C ARG A 88 22.61 12.08 22.25
N LYS A 89 23.79 12.11 21.63
CA LYS A 89 25.06 11.79 22.32
C LYS A 89 25.39 12.84 23.37
N LYS A 90 25.27 14.13 23.03
CA LYS A 90 25.53 15.24 23.95
C LYS A 90 24.58 15.23 25.15
N LEU A 91 23.27 15.08 24.90
CA LEU A 91 22.26 14.98 25.95
C LEU A 91 22.60 13.86 26.96
N TRP A 92 23.06 12.71 26.47
CA TRP A 92 23.45 11.62 27.35
C TRP A 92 24.68 11.98 28.22
N SER A 93 25.70 12.60 27.63
CA SER A 93 26.87 13.10 28.37
C SER A 93 26.46 14.08 29.46
N ASP A 94 25.62 15.07 29.12
CA ASP A 94 25.15 16.10 30.06
C ASP A 94 24.33 15.46 31.21
N LEU A 95 23.54 14.41 30.93
CA LEU A 95 22.80 13.66 31.95
C LEU A 95 23.73 12.86 32.88
N GLU A 96 24.81 12.28 32.37
CA GLU A 96 25.82 11.59 33.18
C GLU A 96 26.58 12.58 34.08
N GLU A 97 27.00 13.72 33.54
CA GLU A 97 27.73 14.76 34.28
C GLU A 97 26.89 15.38 35.41
N THR A 98 25.58 15.51 35.20
CA THR A 98 24.64 16.04 36.20
C THR A 98 24.09 14.98 37.16
N GLY A 99 24.49 13.71 37.00
CA GLY A 99 24.01 12.60 37.84
C GLY A 99 22.54 12.23 37.64
N LEU A 100 21.90 12.72 36.57
CA LEU A 100 20.51 12.39 36.21
C LEU A 100 20.42 11.11 35.35
N GLY A 101 21.53 10.69 34.74
CA GLY A 101 21.65 9.44 33.98
C GLY A 101 21.78 8.23 34.90
N VAL A 102 20.67 7.56 35.22
CA VAL A 102 20.65 6.44 36.19
C VAL A 102 21.24 5.14 35.64
N LYS A 103 20.90 4.76 34.40
CA LYS A 103 21.28 3.47 33.81
C LYS A 103 21.33 3.55 32.29
N LYS A 104 22.32 2.88 31.69
CA LYS A 104 22.44 2.63 30.25
C LYS A 104 22.59 1.14 29.99
N GLU A 105 21.78 0.59 29.10
CA GLU A 105 21.89 -0.81 28.71
C GLU A 105 21.68 -1.00 27.20
N PRO A 106 22.32 -2.01 26.58
CA PRO A 106 22.03 -2.37 25.20
C PRO A 106 20.56 -2.79 25.06
N HIS A 107 19.87 -2.23 24.07
CA HIS A 107 18.49 -2.57 23.78
C HIS A 107 18.24 -2.66 22.28
N THR A 108 17.63 -3.76 21.83
CA THR A 108 17.32 -3.99 20.42
C THR A 108 16.01 -3.31 20.06
N LEU A 109 16.08 -2.27 19.23
CA LEU A 109 14.93 -1.52 18.76
C LEU A 109 14.55 -1.90 17.33
N ARG A 110 13.25 -1.88 17.03
CA ARG A 110 12.72 -1.91 15.66
C ARG A 110 12.65 -0.49 15.14
N VAL A 111 13.71 -0.05 14.45
CA VAL A 111 13.80 1.31 13.90
C VAL A 111 13.20 1.36 12.50
N PRO A 112 12.16 2.18 12.25
CA PRO A 112 11.56 2.30 10.93
C PRO A 112 12.54 2.96 9.96
N ARG A 113 12.57 2.47 8.72
CA ARG A 113 13.43 2.98 7.66
C ARG A 113 12.62 3.24 6.39
N SER A 114 13.04 4.28 5.66
CA SER A 114 12.52 4.56 4.33
C SER A 114 12.71 3.35 3.43
N GLN A 115 11.64 2.88 2.79
CA GLN A 115 11.72 1.73 1.88
C GLN A 115 12.63 2.00 0.68
N ARG A 116 12.72 3.28 0.25
CA ARG A 116 13.45 3.67 -0.96
C ARG A 116 14.90 4.05 -0.68
N GLY A 117 15.13 4.92 0.31
CA GLY A 117 16.48 5.43 0.63
C GLY A 117 17.15 4.74 1.82
N GLY A 118 16.40 4.00 2.65
CA GLY A 118 16.94 3.26 3.79
C GLY A 118 17.27 4.10 5.03
N GLU A 119 17.06 5.41 4.98
CA GLU A 119 17.26 6.34 6.10
C GLU A 119 16.26 6.07 7.23
N VAL A 120 16.64 6.42 8.46
CA VAL A 120 15.74 6.33 9.62
C VAL A 120 14.61 7.35 9.45
N ILE A 121 13.37 6.88 9.62
CA ILE A 121 12.18 7.74 9.57
C ILE A 121 12.06 8.47 10.91
N GLU A 122 11.98 9.80 10.86
CA GLU A 122 11.69 10.65 12.01
C GLU A 122 10.22 11.10 11.95
N PRO A 123 9.42 10.83 12.99
CA PRO A 123 8.06 11.35 13.05
C PRO A 123 8.09 12.87 13.27
N LEU A 124 7.32 13.56 12.45
CA LEU A 124 7.15 15.00 12.51
C LEU A 124 5.66 15.33 12.36
N VAL A 125 5.15 16.18 13.23
CA VAL A 125 3.78 16.71 13.07
C VAL A 125 3.80 17.75 11.96
N SER A 126 3.09 17.45 10.87
CA SER A 126 2.87 18.37 9.77
C SER A 126 1.40 18.42 9.40
N LYS A 127 0.99 19.54 8.80
CA LYS A 127 -0.36 19.74 8.29
C LYS A 127 -0.42 19.11 6.90
N GLN A 128 -1.42 18.28 6.67
CA GLN A 128 -1.55 17.45 5.48
C GLN A 128 -3.03 17.27 5.15
N TRP A 129 -3.31 16.88 3.91
CA TRP A 129 -4.65 16.55 3.43
C TRP A 129 -4.97 15.09 3.72
N PHE A 130 -6.13 14.86 4.34
CA PHE A 130 -6.60 13.52 4.69
C PHE A 130 -7.97 13.25 4.08
N VAL A 131 -8.19 11.99 3.70
CA VAL A 131 -9.52 11.46 3.38
C VAL A 131 -10.00 10.62 4.55
N THR A 132 -11.20 10.92 5.04
CA THR A 132 -11.86 10.10 6.06
C THR A 132 -12.27 8.76 5.46
N MET A 133 -11.65 7.68 5.95
CA MET A 133 -11.72 6.38 5.27
C MET A 133 -12.85 5.47 5.76
N GLU A 134 -13.33 5.65 7.00
CA GLU A 134 -14.30 4.76 7.62
C GLU A 134 -15.60 4.58 6.80
N PRO A 135 -16.25 5.65 6.30
CA PRO A 135 -17.46 5.48 5.46
C PRO A 135 -17.20 4.78 4.13
N LEU A 136 -16.01 4.98 3.55
CA LEU A 136 -15.61 4.34 2.30
C LEU A 136 -15.34 2.84 2.52
N ALA A 137 -14.65 2.51 3.60
CA ALA A 137 -14.33 1.14 3.98
C ALA A 137 -15.59 0.34 4.30
N GLU A 138 -16.58 0.94 4.95
CA GLU A 138 -17.86 0.30 5.24
C GLU A 138 -18.58 -0.14 3.95
N LYS A 139 -18.62 0.72 2.93
CA LYS A 139 -19.20 0.38 1.62
C LYS A 139 -18.48 -0.81 0.97
N ALA A 140 -17.15 -0.82 1.04
CA ALA A 140 -16.33 -1.89 0.47
C ALA A 140 -16.48 -3.22 1.22
N LEU A 141 -16.59 -3.20 2.56
CA LEU A 141 -16.89 -4.39 3.38
C LEU A 141 -18.25 -4.98 3.02
N ARG A 142 -19.29 -4.14 2.89
CA ARG A 142 -20.64 -4.59 2.53
C ARG A 142 -20.70 -5.21 1.13
N ALA A 143 -19.89 -4.73 0.18
CA ALA A 143 -19.84 -5.31 -1.17
C ALA A 143 -19.35 -6.77 -1.15
N VAL A 144 -18.38 -7.09 -0.29
CA VAL A 144 -17.93 -8.48 -0.07
C VAL A 144 -19.02 -9.28 0.65
N GLU A 145 -19.60 -8.74 1.72
CA GLU A 145 -20.65 -9.40 2.49
C GLU A 145 -21.87 -9.80 1.64
N LYS A 146 -22.26 -8.95 0.68
CA LYS A 146 -23.37 -9.19 -0.24
C LYS A 146 -23.02 -10.10 -1.42
N GLY A 147 -21.74 -10.46 -1.60
CA GLY A 147 -21.27 -11.21 -2.76
C GLY A 147 -21.21 -10.41 -4.07
N GLU A 148 -21.27 -9.07 -4.01
CA GLU A 148 -21.05 -8.20 -5.16
C GLU A 148 -19.58 -8.22 -5.60
N LEU A 149 -18.67 -8.44 -4.63
CA LEU A 149 -17.23 -8.57 -4.81
C LEU A 149 -16.74 -9.90 -4.21
N THR A 150 -16.09 -10.74 -5.02
CA THR A 150 -15.47 -12.00 -4.57
C THR A 150 -13.95 -11.90 -4.62
N ILE A 151 -13.27 -12.23 -3.51
CA ILE A 151 -11.80 -12.22 -3.42
C ILE A 151 -11.27 -13.65 -3.46
N LEU A 152 -10.40 -13.92 -4.44
CA LEU A 152 -9.78 -15.21 -4.69
C LEU A 152 -8.27 -15.12 -4.45
N PRO A 153 -7.65 -16.09 -3.76
CA PRO A 153 -8.28 -17.13 -2.95
C PRO A 153 -9.05 -16.60 -1.72
N GLU A 154 -10.09 -17.34 -1.30
CA GLU A 154 -11.00 -16.97 -0.20
C GLU A 154 -10.29 -16.57 1.11
N ARG A 155 -9.10 -17.12 1.38
CA ARG A 155 -8.32 -16.75 2.58
C ARG A 155 -7.97 -15.26 2.66
N PHE A 156 -7.85 -14.56 1.52
CA PHE A 156 -7.53 -13.13 1.49
C PHE A 156 -8.73 -12.26 1.84
N GLU A 157 -9.94 -12.78 1.81
CA GLU A 157 -11.14 -12.07 2.24
C GLU A 157 -11.03 -11.67 3.73
N LYS A 158 -10.62 -12.60 4.59
CA LYS A 158 -10.41 -12.30 6.02
C LYS A 158 -9.34 -11.23 6.23
N ILE A 159 -8.28 -11.26 5.43
CA ILE A 159 -7.19 -10.29 5.46
C ILE A 159 -7.68 -8.90 5.03
N TYR A 160 -8.45 -8.85 3.95
CA TYR A 160 -9.12 -7.65 3.44
C TYR A 160 -10.07 -7.05 4.48
N ASN A 161 -10.97 -7.87 5.04
CA ASN A 161 -11.97 -7.45 6.02
C ASN A 161 -11.31 -6.93 7.30
N HIS A 162 -10.29 -7.62 7.80
CA HIS A 162 -9.55 -7.19 8.98
C HIS A 162 -8.87 -5.83 8.79
N TRP A 163 -8.28 -5.60 7.61
CA TRP A 163 -7.60 -4.35 7.31
C TRP A 163 -8.57 -3.17 7.20
N LEU A 164 -9.68 -3.35 6.47
CA LEU A 164 -10.71 -2.31 6.33
C LEU A 164 -11.41 -1.98 7.65
N SER A 165 -11.65 -2.98 8.49
CA SER A 165 -12.27 -2.77 9.82
C SER A 165 -11.41 -1.94 10.77
N ASN A 166 -10.10 -1.85 10.51
CA ASN A 166 -9.14 -1.10 11.34
C ASN A 166 -8.52 0.08 10.58
N ILE A 167 -9.12 0.49 9.46
CA ILE A 167 -8.58 1.53 8.60
C ILE A 167 -8.45 2.86 9.34
N LYS A 168 -7.44 3.64 8.97
CA LYS A 168 -7.24 5.02 9.42
C LYS A 168 -7.39 5.97 8.25
N ASP A 169 -7.65 7.23 8.58
CA ASP A 169 -7.70 8.31 7.59
C ASP A 169 -6.43 8.35 6.75
N TRP A 170 -6.64 8.50 5.45
CA TRP A 170 -5.55 8.39 4.50
C TRP A 170 -4.99 9.77 4.20
N CYS A 171 -3.74 9.99 4.59
CA CYS A 171 -2.98 11.15 4.15
C CYS A 171 -2.75 11.07 2.64
N ILE A 172 -3.37 11.97 1.87
CA ILE A 172 -3.31 12.01 0.40
C ILE A 172 -2.32 13.04 -0.14
N SER A 173 -1.83 13.98 0.67
CA SER A 173 -0.83 14.97 0.22
C SER A 173 0.60 14.44 0.38
N ARG A 174 1.49 14.84 -0.54
CA ARG A 174 2.89 14.47 -0.58
C ARG A 174 3.74 15.67 -1.00
N GLN A 175 4.86 15.88 -0.32
CA GLN A 175 5.85 16.91 -0.66
C GLN A 175 6.84 16.38 -1.71
N LEU A 176 6.30 15.97 -2.87
CA LEU A 176 7.06 15.43 -3.99
C LEU A 176 6.90 16.34 -5.21
N TRP A 177 7.89 16.33 -6.09
CA TRP A 177 7.81 17.08 -7.36
C TRP A 177 6.98 16.36 -8.42
N TRP A 178 6.89 15.03 -8.32
CA TRP A 178 6.13 14.21 -9.26
C TRP A 178 4.80 13.78 -8.66
N GLY A 179 3.72 14.22 -9.30
CA GLY A 179 2.35 13.87 -8.94
C GLY A 179 1.35 14.92 -9.41
N HIS A 180 0.08 14.66 -9.16
CA HIS A 180 -1.00 15.59 -9.53
C HIS A 180 -1.12 16.64 -8.42
N ARG A 181 -0.97 17.93 -8.73
CA ARG A 181 -1.12 18.99 -7.72
C ARG A 181 -2.52 18.98 -7.14
N LEU A 182 -2.62 19.21 -5.83
CA LEU A 182 -3.93 19.32 -5.21
C LEU A 182 -4.70 20.52 -5.77
N PRO A 183 -6.00 20.38 -6.04
CA PRO A 183 -6.87 21.47 -6.47
C PRO A 183 -7.25 22.35 -5.27
N VAL A 184 -6.24 22.93 -4.61
CA VAL A 184 -6.39 23.78 -3.43
C VAL A 184 -5.60 25.06 -3.67
N TRP A 185 -6.20 26.20 -3.40
CA TRP A 185 -5.60 27.53 -3.54
C TRP A 185 -5.68 28.29 -2.22
N TYR A 186 -4.54 28.74 -1.74
CA TYR A 186 -4.39 29.60 -0.57
C TYR A 186 -4.51 31.07 -0.97
N ILE A 187 -5.06 31.87 -0.06
CA ILE A 187 -5.12 33.33 -0.22
C ILE A 187 -3.81 33.94 0.30
N VAL A 188 -3.11 34.70 -0.54
CA VAL A 188 -1.83 35.33 -0.15
C VAL A 188 -2.07 36.38 0.94
N GLY A 189 -1.22 36.38 1.96
CA GLY A 189 -1.36 37.27 3.13
C GLY A 189 -2.42 36.86 4.14
N LYS A 190 -3.05 35.69 3.96
CA LYS A 190 -3.97 35.07 4.94
C LYS A 190 -3.38 33.79 5.51
N ASP A 191 -3.96 33.35 6.61
CA ASP A 191 -3.66 32.03 7.16
C ASP A 191 -4.18 30.95 6.20
N CYS A 192 -3.26 30.20 5.62
CA CYS A 192 -3.56 29.13 4.66
C CYS A 192 -4.34 27.97 5.28
N GLU A 193 -4.40 27.87 6.61
CA GLU A 193 -5.04 26.77 7.32
C GLU A 193 -6.55 26.93 7.47
N GLU A 194 -7.00 28.17 7.64
CA GLU A 194 -8.42 28.49 7.81
C GLU A 194 -9.06 28.93 6.49
N GLU A 195 -8.24 29.45 5.57
CA GLU A 195 -8.71 30.11 4.37
C GLU A 195 -8.05 29.58 3.10
N TYR A 196 -8.72 28.60 2.49
CA TYR A 196 -8.38 28.07 1.18
C TYR A 196 -9.63 27.91 0.31
N ILE A 197 -9.40 27.76 -1.00
CA ILE A 197 -10.43 27.52 -2.01
C ILE A 197 -10.13 26.20 -2.70
N VAL A 198 -11.20 25.44 -2.98
CA VAL A 198 -11.15 24.23 -3.82
C VAL A 198 -11.93 24.50 -5.12
N ALA A 199 -11.32 24.17 -6.24
CA ALA A 199 -11.77 24.47 -7.61
C ALA A 199 -11.07 23.52 -8.61
N LYS A 200 -11.49 23.43 -9.86
CA LYS A 200 -10.82 22.55 -10.85
C LYS A 200 -9.71 23.27 -11.61
N SER A 201 -9.77 24.59 -11.69
CA SER A 201 -8.81 25.43 -12.41
C SER A 201 -8.46 26.68 -11.60
N ALA A 202 -7.34 27.32 -11.99
CA ALA A 202 -6.93 28.60 -11.41
C ALA A 202 -7.96 29.70 -11.64
N ASP A 203 -8.61 29.74 -12.81
CA ASP A 203 -9.64 30.73 -13.13
C ASP A 203 -10.87 30.58 -12.22
N GLU A 204 -11.34 29.35 -12.02
CA GLU A 204 -12.46 29.07 -11.11
C GLU A 204 -12.08 29.41 -9.66
N ALA A 205 -10.85 29.12 -9.25
CA ALA A 205 -10.34 29.48 -7.93
C ALA A 205 -10.32 31.00 -7.72
N LEU A 206 -9.84 31.76 -8.72
CA LEU A 206 -9.76 33.21 -8.69
C LEU A 206 -11.15 33.85 -8.65
N GLU A 207 -12.10 33.35 -9.43
CA GLU A 207 -13.48 33.84 -9.39
C GLU A 207 -14.12 33.64 -8.01
N LYS A 208 -13.92 32.45 -7.40
CA LYS A 208 -14.38 32.18 -6.03
C LYS A 208 -13.68 33.08 -5.01
N ALA A 209 -12.38 33.33 -5.18
CA ALA A 209 -11.60 34.20 -4.31
C ALA A 209 -12.13 35.63 -4.37
N GLN A 210 -12.32 36.17 -5.57
CA GLN A 210 -12.74 37.54 -5.77
C GLN A 210 -14.15 37.80 -5.21
N LYS A 211 -15.04 36.81 -5.31
CA LYS A 211 -16.39 36.90 -4.70
C LYS A 211 -16.34 37.00 -3.17
N LYS A 212 -15.36 36.37 -2.52
CA LYS A 212 -15.26 36.34 -1.06
C LYS A 212 -14.37 37.44 -0.48
N TYR A 213 -13.28 37.80 -1.18
CA TYR A 213 -12.21 38.65 -0.66
C TYR A 213 -12.01 39.96 -1.42
N GLY A 214 -12.73 40.17 -2.53
CA GLY A 214 -12.60 41.36 -3.38
C GLY A 214 -11.66 41.14 -4.57
N ARG A 215 -11.64 42.11 -5.50
CA ARG A 215 -10.99 41.96 -6.82
C ARG A 215 -9.47 41.82 -6.77
N ASP A 216 -8.82 42.43 -5.77
CA ASP A 216 -7.36 42.49 -5.66
C ASP A 216 -6.76 41.30 -4.91
N VAL A 217 -7.52 40.23 -4.72
CA VAL A 217 -7.06 39.02 -4.05
C VAL A 217 -6.04 38.27 -4.91
N GLU A 218 -4.93 37.91 -4.29
CA GLU A 218 -3.92 37.04 -4.88
C GLU A 218 -4.06 35.63 -4.31
N ILE A 219 -3.94 34.62 -5.18
CA ILE A 219 -4.05 33.21 -4.81
C ILE A 219 -2.79 32.44 -5.19
N SER A 220 -2.42 31.45 -4.37
CA SER A 220 -1.32 30.53 -4.65
C SER A 220 -1.79 29.09 -4.50
N GLN A 221 -1.52 28.24 -5.49
CA GLN A 221 -1.91 26.84 -5.41
C GLN A 221 -1.03 26.08 -4.41
N ASP A 222 -1.62 25.14 -3.66
CA ASP A 222 -0.91 24.24 -2.76
C ASP A 222 0.25 23.53 -3.49
N PRO A 223 1.50 23.61 -2.99
CA PRO A 223 2.65 22.97 -3.62
C PRO A 223 2.63 21.44 -3.53
N ASP A 224 1.80 20.86 -2.66
CA ASP A 224 1.72 19.42 -2.50
C ASP A 224 1.11 18.73 -3.73
N VAL A 225 1.52 17.47 -3.91
CA VAL A 225 0.95 16.57 -4.91
C VAL A 225 0.19 15.43 -4.24
N LEU A 226 -0.76 14.85 -4.97
CA LEU A 226 -1.52 13.69 -4.53
C LEU A 226 -0.62 12.45 -4.47
N ASP A 227 -0.89 11.60 -3.47
CA ASP A 227 -0.36 10.26 -3.36
C ASP A 227 -0.59 9.47 -4.67
N THR A 228 0.41 8.74 -5.14
CA THR A 228 0.27 7.93 -6.37
C THR A 228 -0.87 6.93 -6.26
N TRP A 229 -1.10 6.39 -5.06
CA TRP A 229 -2.23 5.50 -4.82
C TRP A 229 -3.59 6.18 -4.98
N PHE A 230 -3.68 7.51 -4.89
CA PHE A 230 -4.90 8.27 -5.15
C PHE A 230 -5.29 8.21 -6.62
N SER A 231 -4.38 8.48 -7.54
CA SER A 231 -4.68 8.35 -8.97
C SER A 231 -4.86 6.89 -9.38
N SER A 232 -4.04 5.96 -8.86
CA SER A 232 -4.20 4.53 -9.15
C SER A 232 -5.51 3.94 -8.64
N ALA A 233 -6.10 4.50 -7.58
CA ALA A 233 -7.42 4.09 -7.08
C ALA A 233 -8.56 4.40 -8.08
N LEU A 234 -8.36 5.34 -9.00
CA LEU A 234 -9.37 5.74 -9.99
C LEU A 234 -9.28 4.91 -11.28
N TRP A 235 -8.26 4.05 -11.41
CA TRP A 235 -7.94 3.29 -12.61
C TRP A 235 -9.12 2.57 -13.29
N PRO A 236 -10.02 1.87 -12.56
CA PRO A 236 -11.05 1.04 -13.19
C PRO A 236 -12.06 1.81 -14.05
N PHE A 237 -12.20 3.11 -13.82
CA PHE A 237 -13.19 3.95 -14.51
C PHE A 237 -12.54 5.15 -15.21
N SER A 238 -11.43 5.68 -14.70
CA SER A 238 -10.70 6.79 -15.35
C SER A 238 -10.12 6.39 -16.70
N THR A 239 -9.82 5.10 -16.90
CA THR A 239 -9.34 4.56 -18.19
C THR A 239 -10.43 4.44 -19.25
N LEU A 240 -11.71 4.55 -18.85
CA LEU A 240 -12.88 4.35 -19.71
C LEU A 240 -13.59 5.67 -20.06
N GLY A 241 -12.94 6.82 -19.79
CA GLY A 241 -13.47 8.15 -20.09
C GLY A 241 -14.13 8.89 -18.92
N TRP A 242 -14.20 8.30 -17.72
CA TRP A 242 -14.61 9.04 -16.52
C TRP A 242 -13.67 10.24 -16.30
N PRO A 243 -14.17 11.44 -15.96
CA PRO A 243 -15.49 11.73 -15.36
C PRO A 243 -16.65 11.94 -16.33
N ASP A 244 -16.49 11.76 -17.64
CA ASP A 244 -17.61 11.81 -18.58
C ASP A 244 -18.46 10.54 -18.48
N VAL A 245 -19.56 10.60 -17.76
CA VAL A 245 -20.51 9.49 -17.59
C VAL A 245 -21.23 9.11 -18.90
N SER A 246 -21.13 9.95 -19.93
CA SER A 246 -21.69 9.67 -21.25
C SER A 246 -20.75 8.85 -22.14
N ALA A 247 -19.48 8.68 -21.77
CA ALA A 247 -18.49 7.94 -22.53
C ALA A 247 -18.94 6.49 -22.81
N ASP A 248 -18.81 6.07 -24.07
CA ASP A 248 -19.29 4.77 -24.54
C ASP A 248 -18.53 3.61 -23.87
N ASP A 249 -17.22 3.74 -23.69
CA ASP A 249 -16.39 2.72 -23.06
C ASP A 249 -16.79 2.51 -21.59
N LEU A 250 -17.08 3.58 -20.85
CA LEU A 250 -17.55 3.49 -19.47
C LEU A 250 -18.88 2.73 -19.39
N LYS A 251 -19.83 3.04 -20.26
CA LYS A 251 -21.14 2.36 -20.28
C LYS A 251 -21.05 0.88 -20.66
N LYS A 252 -20.08 0.53 -21.51
CA LYS A 252 -19.96 -0.82 -22.07
C LYS A 252 -19.11 -1.76 -21.22
N PHE A 253 -18.07 -1.24 -20.59
CA PHE A 253 -17.02 -2.05 -19.96
C PHE A 253 -16.94 -1.90 -18.44
N TYR A 254 -17.71 -0.98 -17.83
CA TYR A 254 -17.80 -0.84 -16.39
C TYR A 254 -19.15 -1.32 -15.84
N PRO A 255 -19.19 -2.11 -14.75
CA PRO A 255 -18.05 -2.64 -14.00
C PRO A 255 -17.33 -3.78 -14.75
N THR A 256 -16.05 -3.98 -14.46
CA THR A 256 -15.26 -5.05 -15.09
C THR A 256 -15.52 -6.42 -14.44
N THR A 257 -15.16 -7.52 -15.10
CA THR A 257 -15.39 -8.85 -14.50
C THR A 257 -14.35 -9.20 -13.44
N MET A 258 -13.06 -9.03 -13.74
CA MET A 258 -11.96 -9.51 -12.90
C MET A 258 -10.80 -8.52 -12.85
N LEU A 259 -10.28 -8.29 -11.65
CA LEU A 259 -8.97 -7.69 -11.43
C LEU A 259 -7.98 -8.78 -11.02
N GLU A 260 -6.90 -8.94 -11.79
CA GLU A 260 -5.78 -9.82 -11.44
C GLU A 260 -4.60 -8.99 -10.94
N THR A 261 -4.03 -9.36 -9.78
CA THR A 261 -2.83 -8.71 -9.25
C THR A 261 -2.13 -9.53 -8.16
N GLY A 262 -0.94 -9.09 -7.74
CA GLY A 262 -0.21 -9.69 -6.62
C GLY A 262 -0.85 -9.34 -5.28
N HIS A 263 -0.82 -10.28 -4.33
CA HIS A 263 -1.39 -10.05 -2.99
C HIS A 263 -0.73 -8.91 -2.21
N ASP A 264 0.47 -8.46 -2.59
CA ASP A 264 1.22 -7.41 -1.89
C ASP A 264 0.63 -6.01 -2.04
N ILE A 265 -0.24 -5.78 -3.03
CA ILE A 265 -0.95 -4.51 -3.24
C ILE A 265 -2.46 -4.60 -3.03
N LEU A 266 -2.94 -5.65 -2.35
CA LEU A 266 -4.34 -5.80 -1.94
C LEU A 266 -4.86 -4.56 -1.19
N PHE A 267 -4.06 -3.99 -0.28
CA PHE A 267 -4.49 -2.85 0.53
C PHE A 267 -4.25 -1.50 -0.13
N PHE A 268 -3.11 -1.35 -0.80
CA PHE A 268 -2.70 -0.07 -1.38
C PHE A 268 -3.41 0.23 -2.69
N TRP A 269 -3.82 -0.80 -3.43
CA TRP A 269 -4.45 -0.64 -4.73
C TRP A 269 -5.87 -1.21 -4.78
N VAL A 270 -6.04 -2.53 -4.56
CA VAL A 270 -7.35 -3.18 -4.73
C VAL A 270 -8.40 -2.57 -3.82
N ALA A 271 -8.13 -2.50 -2.51
CA ALA A 271 -9.06 -1.92 -1.55
C ALA A 271 -9.39 -0.45 -1.88
N ARG A 272 -8.39 0.33 -2.31
CA ARG A 272 -8.57 1.72 -2.71
C ARG A 272 -9.45 1.85 -3.95
N MET A 273 -9.26 1.00 -4.96
CA MET A 273 -10.12 0.94 -6.15
C MET A 273 -11.55 0.56 -5.81
N VAL A 274 -11.77 -0.41 -4.91
CA VAL A 274 -13.12 -0.80 -4.48
C VAL A 274 -13.81 0.37 -3.79
N MET A 275 -13.14 1.00 -2.83
CA MET A 275 -13.69 2.15 -2.09
C MET A 275 -14.02 3.33 -3.01
N MET A 276 -13.08 3.73 -3.87
CA MET A 276 -13.28 4.88 -4.76
C MET A 276 -14.25 4.57 -5.90
N GLY A 277 -14.24 3.33 -6.41
CA GLY A 277 -15.21 2.86 -7.40
C GLY A 277 -16.63 3.00 -6.86
N ILE A 278 -16.93 2.42 -5.70
CA ILE A 278 -18.27 2.49 -5.11
C ILE A 278 -18.64 3.95 -4.78
N GLU A 279 -17.71 4.76 -4.29
CA GLU A 279 -17.96 6.17 -3.98
C GLU A 279 -18.36 6.99 -5.21
N PHE A 280 -17.64 6.86 -6.31
CA PHE A 280 -17.82 7.73 -7.49
C PHE A 280 -18.79 7.17 -8.52
N THR A 281 -19.03 5.86 -8.55
CA THR A 281 -19.87 5.21 -9.57
C THR A 281 -21.11 4.53 -8.98
N GLY A 282 -21.15 4.31 -7.66
CA GLY A 282 -22.25 3.63 -6.98
C GLY A 282 -22.23 2.10 -7.10
N THR A 283 -21.23 1.51 -7.74
CA THR A 283 -21.09 0.04 -7.90
C THR A 283 -19.65 -0.41 -7.71
N VAL A 284 -19.44 -1.70 -7.49
CA VAL A 284 -18.10 -2.29 -7.40
C VAL A 284 -17.35 -2.12 -8.73
N PRO A 285 -16.04 -1.84 -8.72
CA PRO A 285 -15.26 -1.70 -9.96
C PRO A 285 -15.03 -3.02 -10.71
N PHE A 286 -15.11 -4.14 -10.00
CA PHE A 286 -14.95 -5.50 -10.51
C PHE A 286 -15.73 -6.50 -9.67
N SER A 287 -16.22 -7.58 -10.28
CA SER A 287 -16.90 -8.67 -9.55
C SER A 287 -15.93 -9.64 -8.87
N TYR A 288 -14.76 -9.87 -9.44
CA TYR A 288 -13.75 -10.80 -8.92
C TYR A 288 -12.40 -10.12 -8.74
N VAL A 289 -11.72 -10.42 -7.64
CA VAL A 289 -10.29 -10.11 -7.44
C VAL A 289 -9.53 -11.42 -7.40
N TYR A 290 -8.65 -11.64 -8.35
CA TYR A 290 -7.73 -12.78 -8.36
C TYR A 290 -6.35 -12.34 -7.89
N LEU A 291 -5.95 -12.83 -6.72
CA LEU A 291 -4.66 -12.55 -6.11
C LEU A 291 -3.68 -13.68 -6.39
N HIS A 292 -2.71 -13.44 -7.29
CA HIS A 292 -1.61 -14.36 -7.52
C HIS A 292 -0.48 -14.17 -6.48
N GLY A 293 0.38 -15.17 -6.35
CA GLY A 293 1.59 -15.08 -5.55
C GLY A 293 2.69 -14.23 -6.19
N LEU A 294 3.70 -13.89 -5.41
CA LEU A 294 4.88 -13.20 -5.91
C LEU A 294 5.88 -14.19 -6.51
N ILE A 295 6.56 -13.77 -7.57
CA ILE A 295 7.70 -14.52 -8.09
C ILE A 295 8.90 -14.27 -7.18
N ARG A 296 9.54 -15.36 -6.78
CA ARG A 296 10.72 -15.39 -5.91
C ARG A 296 11.90 -15.99 -6.64
N ASP A 297 13.09 -15.71 -6.16
CA ASP A 297 14.27 -16.42 -6.64
C ASP A 297 14.22 -17.91 -6.24
N ALA A 298 15.19 -18.69 -6.74
CA ALA A 298 15.26 -20.12 -6.48
C ALA A 298 15.37 -20.47 -4.99
N GLN A 299 15.82 -19.53 -4.14
CA GLN A 299 15.93 -19.69 -2.68
C GLN A 299 14.70 -19.17 -1.92
N GLY A 300 13.65 -18.70 -2.60
CA GLY A 300 12.44 -18.17 -1.98
C GLY A 300 12.56 -16.74 -1.45
N ARG A 301 13.58 -15.99 -1.85
CA ARG A 301 13.70 -14.57 -1.48
C ARG A 301 12.92 -13.71 -2.48
N LYS A 302 12.33 -12.61 -1.99
CA LYS A 302 11.68 -11.62 -2.85
C LYS A 302 12.73 -11.07 -3.83
N MET A 303 12.40 -11.04 -5.12
CA MET A 303 13.29 -10.45 -6.12
C MET A 303 13.39 -8.95 -5.89
N SER A 304 14.61 -8.42 -5.88
CA SER A 304 14.86 -6.98 -5.77
C SER A 304 16.19 -6.61 -6.42
N LYS A 305 16.24 -5.43 -7.04
CA LYS A 305 17.46 -4.92 -7.68
C LYS A 305 18.62 -4.83 -6.68
N THR A 306 18.34 -4.45 -5.43
CA THR A 306 19.33 -4.32 -4.36
C THR A 306 19.99 -5.65 -3.98
N LEU A 307 19.23 -6.76 -4.00
CA LEU A 307 19.77 -8.09 -3.74
C LEU A 307 20.46 -8.71 -4.98
N GLY A 308 20.35 -8.08 -6.15
CA GLY A 308 20.88 -8.60 -7.41
C GLY A 308 20.24 -9.91 -7.86
N ASN A 309 19.12 -10.31 -7.26
CA ASN A 309 18.43 -11.59 -7.53
C ASN A 309 17.25 -11.42 -8.50
N VAL A 310 17.26 -10.38 -9.32
CA VAL A 310 16.24 -10.15 -10.35
C VAL A 310 16.56 -10.99 -11.57
N ILE A 311 15.58 -11.75 -12.02
CA ILE A 311 15.63 -12.46 -13.30
C ILE A 311 14.92 -11.60 -14.33
N ASP A 312 15.65 -11.16 -15.36
CA ASP A 312 15.05 -10.39 -16.46
C ASP A 312 14.18 -11.32 -17.32
N PRO A 313 12.89 -11.00 -17.53
CA PRO A 313 12.02 -11.83 -18.35
C PRO A 313 12.50 -11.93 -19.80
N LEU A 314 13.11 -10.88 -20.37
CA LEU A 314 13.59 -10.89 -21.75
C LEU A 314 14.80 -11.80 -21.92
N ASP A 315 15.71 -11.83 -20.95
CA ASP A 315 16.85 -12.74 -21.01
C ASP A 315 16.41 -14.19 -20.81
N THR A 316 15.44 -14.41 -19.93
CA THR A 316 14.79 -15.72 -19.76
C THR A 316 14.09 -16.17 -21.05
N ILE A 317 13.40 -15.26 -21.75
CA ILE A 317 12.75 -15.54 -23.03
C ILE A 317 13.79 -15.92 -24.11
N LYS A 318 14.91 -15.20 -24.19
CA LYS A 318 15.98 -15.51 -25.16
C LYS A 318 16.56 -16.91 -24.92
N GLU A 319 16.74 -17.30 -23.66
CA GLU A 319 17.35 -18.58 -23.31
C GLU A 319 16.37 -19.77 -23.39
N PHE A 320 15.16 -19.61 -22.86
CA PHE A 320 14.20 -20.70 -22.70
C PHE A 320 13.01 -20.67 -23.67
N GLY A 321 12.70 -19.51 -24.24
CA GLY A 321 11.53 -19.27 -25.08
C GLY A 321 10.34 -18.71 -24.30
N THR A 322 9.52 -17.91 -24.98
CA THR A 322 8.34 -17.24 -24.40
C THR A 322 7.34 -18.22 -23.79
N ASP A 323 7.03 -19.31 -24.49
CA ASP A 323 6.03 -20.27 -24.01
C ASP A 323 6.52 -21.05 -22.79
N ALA A 324 7.81 -21.35 -22.72
CA ALA A 324 8.40 -22.00 -21.55
C ALA A 324 8.26 -21.11 -20.31
N LEU A 325 8.55 -19.80 -20.43
CA LEU A 325 8.36 -18.85 -19.33
C LEU A 325 6.88 -18.73 -18.95
N ARG A 326 5.98 -18.48 -19.92
CA ARG A 326 4.54 -18.33 -19.67
C ARG A 326 3.95 -19.57 -18.99
N PHE A 327 4.27 -20.75 -19.49
CA PHE A 327 3.79 -22.00 -18.92
C PHE A 327 4.33 -22.21 -17.49
N THR A 328 5.61 -21.89 -17.26
CA THR A 328 6.20 -21.95 -15.91
C THR A 328 5.45 -21.06 -14.91
N LEU A 329 5.10 -19.84 -15.31
CA LEU A 329 4.39 -18.89 -14.45
C LEU A 329 2.93 -19.29 -14.25
N ALA A 330 2.26 -19.79 -15.28
CA ALA A 330 0.86 -20.22 -15.24
C ALA A 330 0.62 -21.43 -14.32
N LEU A 331 1.64 -22.28 -14.13
CA LEU A 331 1.58 -23.41 -13.18
C LEU A 331 1.65 -22.98 -11.70
N GLY A 332 1.74 -21.68 -11.41
CA GLY A 332 1.65 -21.15 -10.05
C GLY A 332 0.27 -21.41 -9.44
N THR A 333 0.24 -21.75 -8.15
CA THR A 333 -1.03 -21.84 -7.40
C THR A 333 -1.48 -20.44 -6.99
N ALA A 334 -2.76 -20.13 -7.20
CA ALA A 334 -3.35 -18.85 -6.81
C ALA A 334 -2.99 -18.48 -5.36
N GLY A 335 -2.54 -17.24 -5.17
CA GLY A 335 -2.13 -16.70 -3.87
C GLY A 335 -0.84 -17.27 -3.27
N GLN A 336 -0.21 -18.28 -3.87
CA GLN A 336 1.04 -18.87 -3.39
C GLN A 336 2.22 -18.38 -4.22
N ASP A 337 3.28 -17.97 -3.54
CA ASP A 337 4.48 -17.49 -4.19
C ASP A 337 5.17 -18.61 -4.97
N LEU A 338 5.75 -18.27 -6.11
CA LEU A 338 6.40 -19.21 -7.03
C LEU A 338 7.90 -18.94 -7.06
N ASN A 339 8.71 -19.94 -6.71
CA ASN A 339 10.15 -19.88 -6.89
C ASN A 339 10.48 -20.16 -8.36
N LEU A 340 11.04 -19.16 -9.05
CA LEU A 340 11.51 -19.33 -10.42
C LEU A 340 12.89 -19.96 -10.40
N SER A 341 13.01 -21.16 -10.98
CA SER A 341 14.27 -21.90 -11.09
C SER A 341 14.53 -22.31 -12.53
N THR A 342 15.81 -22.35 -12.89
CA THR A 342 16.30 -22.81 -14.21
C THR A 342 15.85 -24.23 -14.52
N GLU A 343 15.72 -25.09 -13.51
CA GLU A 343 15.23 -26.46 -13.66
C GLU A 343 13.79 -26.48 -14.18
N ARG A 344 12.89 -25.71 -13.56
CA ARG A 344 11.48 -25.60 -14.02
C ARG A 344 11.39 -25.04 -15.44
N LEU A 345 12.18 -24.02 -15.75
CA LEU A 345 12.24 -23.43 -17.09
C LEU A 345 12.75 -24.42 -18.14
N THR A 346 13.80 -25.18 -17.83
CA THR A 346 14.33 -26.24 -18.70
C THR A 346 13.30 -27.33 -18.96
N SER A 347 12.62 -27.80 -17.91
CA SER A 347 11.56 -28.80 -18.01
C SER A 347 10.41 -28.32 -18.89
N ASN A 348 9.95 -27.07 -18.70
CA ASN A 348 8.84 -26.51 -19.46
C ASN A 348 9.23 -26.19 -20.92
N LYS A 349 10.50 -25.85 -21.18
CA LYS A 349 11.05 -25.79 -22.54
C LYS A 349 11.05 -27.17 -23.23
N ALA A 350 11.39 -28.23 -22.51
CA ALA A 350 11.31 -29.59 -23.05
C ALA A 350 9.86 -29.97 -23.38
N PHE A 351 8.90 -29.58 -22.53
CA PHE A 351 7.47 -29.78 -22.78
C PHE A 351 6.97 -29.01 -24.01
N THR A 352 7.30 -27.73 -24.17
CA THR A 352 6.93 -26.97 -25.37
C THR A 352 7.53 -27.58 -26.64
N ASN A 353 8.78 -28.06 -26.57
CA ASN A 353 9.39 -28.80 -27.67
C ASN A 353 8.68 -30.14 -27.97
N LYS A 354 8.14 -30.81 -26.94
CA LYS A 354 7.34 -32.04 -27.13
C LYS A 354 6.05 -31.74 -27.90
N LEU A 355 5.34 -30.67 -27.54
CA LEU A 355 4.15 -30.20 -28.27
C LEU A 355 4.48 -29.84 -29.72
N TRP A 356 5.58 -29.13 -29.94
CA TRP A 356 6.08 -28.82 -31.28
C TRP A 356 6.32 -30.08 -32.12
N ASN A 357 7.00 -31.08 -31.56
CA ASN A 357 7.26 -32.33 -32.27
C ASN A 357 5.98 -33.12 -32.56
N ALA A 358 5.00 -33.12 -31.65
CA ALA A 358 3.70 -33.72 -31.89
C ALA A 358 2.94 -33.02 -33.03
N GLY A 359 2.90 -31.68 -33.01
CA GLY A 359 2.30 -30.89 -34.09
C GLY A 359 2.98 -31.11 -35.43
N LYS A 360 4.32 -31.14 -35.45
CA LYS A 360 5.10 -31.45 -36.67
C LYS A 360 4.79 -32.84 -37.21
N PHE A 361 4.71 -33.85 -36.33
CA PHE A 361 4.34 -35.20 -36.73
C PHE A 361 2.94 -35.26 -37.35
N ILE A 362 1.96 -34.61 -36.72
CA ILE A 362 0.59 -34.54 -37.26
C ILE A 362 0.60 -33.87 -38.64
N LEU A 363 1.20 -32.69 -38.77
CA LEU A 363 1.25 -31.92 -40.02
C LEU A 363 1.92 -32.70 -41.17
N GLN A 364 2.95 -33.49 -40.87
CA GLN A 364 3.64 -34.33 -41.86
C GLN A 364 2.83 -35.55 -42.31
N ASN A 365 1.85 -35.99 -41.49
CA ASN A 365 1.03 -37.17 -41.74
C ASN A 365 -0.44 -36.83 -42.02
N LEU A 366 -0.76 -35.54 -42.21
CA LEU A 366 -2.12 -35.14 -42.56
C LEU A 366 -2.52 -35.76 -43.91
N PRO A 367 -3.74 -36.33 -44.03
CA PRO A 367 -4.24 -36.80 -45.31
C PRO A 367 -4.39 -35.63 -46.28
N SER A 368 -4.39 -35.95 -47.58
CA SER A 368 -4.70 -34.96 -48.62
C SER A 368 -6.05 -34.30 -48.33
N GLN A 369 -6.20 -33.02 -48.65
CA GLN A 369 -7.48 -32.32 -48.53
C GLN A 369 -8.60 -32.98 -49.37
N THR A 370 -8.23 -33.75 -50.40
CA THR A 370 -9.17 -34.47 -51.26
C THR A 370 -9.57 -35.85 -50.74
N ASP A 371 -8.95 -36.35 -49.67
CA ASP A 371 -9.23 -37.68 -49.11
C ASP A 371 -10.25 -37.62 -47.96
N ALA A 372 -11.53 -37.48 -48.32
CA ALA A 372 -12.63 -37.31 -47.37
C ALA A 372 -12.76 -38.46 -46.35
N SER A 373 -12.50 -39.70 -46.76
CA SER A 373 -12.61 -40.90 -45.91
C SER A 373 -11.59 -40.88 -44.76
N SER A 374 -10.35 -40.46 -45.05
CA SER A 374 -9.31 -40.31 -44.03
C SER A 374 -9.64 -39.18 -43.04
N TRP A 375 -10.24 -38.08 -43.51
CA TRP A 375 -10.71 -36.99 -42.63
C TRP A 375 -11.90 -37.41 -41.75
N GLU A 376 -12.86 -38.16 -42.29
CA GLU A 376 -13.96 -38.73 -41.51
C GLU A 376 -13.45 -39.65 -40.41
N THR A 377 -12.44 -40.46 -40.70
CA THR A 377 -11.78 -41.34 -39.71
C THR A 377 -11.11 -40.51 -38.61
N ILE A 378 -10.42 -39.42 -38.96
CA ILE A 378 -9.79 -38.52 -37.98
C ILE A 378 -10.84 -37.86 -37.08
N LEU A 379 -11.93 -37.34 -37.66
CA LEU A 379 -13.02 -36.70 -36.93
C LEU A 379 -13.83 -37.67 -36.07
N ALA A 380 -13.82 -38.97 -36.41
CA ALA A 380 -14.48 -40.01 -35.62
C ALA A 380 -13.72 -40.37 -34.33
N TYR A 381 -12.42 -40.01 -34.21
CA TYR A 381 -11.73 -40.16 -32.95
C TYR A 381 -12.33 -39.22 -31.91
N LYS A 382 -12.82 -39.81 -30.81
CA LYS A 382 -13.21 -39.04 -29.63
C LYS A 382 -11.95 -38.54 -28.95
N ILE A 383 -11.75 -37.23 -28.98
CA ILE A 383 -10.93 -36.56 -27.99
C ILE A 383 -11.77 -36.55 -26.72
N ASP A 384 -11.27 -37.11 -25.63
CA ASP A 384 -11.87 -36.88 -24.33
C ASP A 384 -11.76 -35.38 -24.07
N TYR A 385 -12.87 -34.69 -24.26
CA TYR A 385 -12.99 -33.28 -23.90
C TYR A 385 -12.75 -33.17 -22.40
N LEU A 386 -12.28 -31.98 -21.99
CA LEU A 386 -12.15 -31.63 -20.58
C LEU A 386 -13.39 -32.12 -19.84
N THR A 387 -13.19 -32.87 -18.77
CA THR A 387 -14.29 -33.31 -17.92
C THR A 387 -15.06 -32.07 -17.44
N ASN A 388 -16.35 -32.20 -17.16
CA ASN A 388 -17.15 -31.11 -16.57
C ASN A 388 -16.45 -30.47 -15.34
N GLU A 389 -15.62 -31.23 -14.63
CA GLU A 389 -14.82 -30.77 -13.50
C GLU A 389 -13.68 -29.82 -13.93
N GLU A 390 -12.99 -30.08 -15.03
CA GLU A 390 -11.95 -29.21 -15.58
C GLU A 390 -12.53 -27.92 -16.18
N GLU A 391 -13.70 -27.99 -16.84
CA GLU A 391 -14.43 -26.80 -17.28
C GLU A 391 -14.91 -25.97 -16.09
N GLN A 392 -15.48 -26.60 -15.05
CA GLN A 392 -15.86 -25.91 -13.81
C GLN A 392 -14.66 -25.28 -13.09
N ASN A 393 -13.48 -25.88 -13.17
CA ASN A 393 -12.25 -25.34 -12.58
C ASN A 393 -11.77 -24.08 -13.30
N ILE A 394 -11.90 -24.03 -14.64
CA ILE A 394 -11.61 -22.85 -15.46
C ILE A 394 -12.65 -21.76 -15.19
N HIS A 395 -13.94 -22.10 -15.18
CA HIS A 395 -15.04 -21.16 -14.94
C HIS A 395 -15.11 -20.64 -13.50
N GLY A 396 -14.71 -21.45 -12.52
CA GLY A 396 -14.68 -21.07 -11.11
C GLY A 396 -13.40 -20.36 -10.68
N PHE A 397 -12.42 -20.21 -11.57
CA PHE A 397 -11.09 -19.65 -11.28
C PHE A 397 -10.34 -20.32 -10.10
N LYS A 398 -10.81 -21.48 -9.61
CA LYS A 398 -10.27 -22.13 -8.41
C LYS A 398 -8.94 -22.84 -8.67
N ASN A 399 -8.62 -23.13 -9.93
CA ASN A 399 -7.50 -23.99 -10.31
C ASN A 399 -6.79 -23.54 -11.61
N PHE A 400 -6.66 -22.24 -11.88
CA PHE A 400 -5.95 -21.75 -13.08
C PHE A 400 -4.48 -22.23 -13.21
N GLY A 401 -3.90 -22.82 -12.15
CA GLY A 401 -2.59 -23.50 -12.14
C GLY A 401 -2.62 -25.01 -11.86
N LEU A 402 -3.80 -25.62 -11.82
CA LEU A 402 -4.03 -27.05 -11.57
C LEU A 402 -5.12 -27.57 -12.52
N ALA A 403 -4.93 -27.42 -13.83
CA ALA A 403 -5.57 -28.36 -14.74
C ALA A 403 -4.92 -29.72 -14.46
N LYS A 404 -5.51 -30.49 -13.54
CA LYS A 404 -5.08 -31.86 -13.27
C LYS A 404 -5.27 -32.63 -14.56
N SER A 405 -4.18 -32.90 -15.29
CA SER A 405 -4.25 -33.94 -16.30
C SER A 405 -4.52 -35.25 -15.58
N SER A 406 -5.75 -35.74 -15.63
CA SER A 406 -6.01 -37.16 -15.49
C SER A 406 -5.43 -37.83 -16.75
N ALA A 407 -4.11 -37.99 -16.76
CA ALA A 407 -3.45 -38.89 -17.69
C ALA A 407 -3.78 -40.31 -17.24
N MET A 408 -4.58 -41.01 -18.03
CA MET A 408 -4.63 -42.47 -18.04
C MET A 408 -3.61 -42.99 -19.05
#